data_AF-W4K669-F1
#
_entry.id   AF-W4K669-F1
#
_cell.length_a   1.000
_cell.length_b   1.000
_cell.length_c   1.000
_cell.angle_alpha   90.00
_cell.angle_beta   90.00
_cell.angle_gamma   90.00
#
_symmetry.space_group_name_H-M   'P 1'
#
loop_
_entity.id
_entity.type
_entity.pdbx_description
1 polymer ?
#
loop_
_entity_poly.entity_id
_entity_poly.type
_entity_poly.pdbx_seq_one_letter_code
_entity_poly.pdbx_strand_id
1 'polypeptide(L)'
;MEAGGGLLYWTLSSSFGRTWFSLHSNIDVGVIAKIDFLGPHFPALRSISLGCILFNEETHVEDFIVRHRRTLRSLWLHSCRIAIHGPGQGPPRFWSEVFTRFADVLEELTGVFVDDGRHRQLNRYTRLHERTRYAYLLDSLVRIKDEEALRKIEDEVFSRDVWRPNWWFMKNRIYIRLGETASKSK
;
A
#
# COMPACT_ATOMS: atom_id res chain seq x y z
N MET A 1 18.33 25.13 4.50
CA MET A 1 18.06 23.68 4.46
C MET A 1 16.92 23.49 3.48
N GLU A 2 17.22 23.03 2.27
CA GLU A 2 16.22 22.84 1.23
C GLU A 2 15.23 21.75 1.64
N ALA A 3 13.94 22.09 1.58
CA ALA A 3 12.87 21.12 1.71
C ALA A 3 12.96 20.19 0.49
N GLY A 4 13.41 18.95 0.69
CA GLY A 4 13.34 17.92 -0.33
C GLY A 4 11.90 17.78 -0.79
N GLY A 5 11.61 18.20 -2.02
CA GLY A 5 10.27 18.15 -2.60
C GLY A 5 9.76 16.71 -2.66
N GLY A 6 8.75 16.40 -1.85
CA GLY A 6 8.03 15.14 -1.95
C GLY A 6 7.32 15.07 -3.29
N LEU A 7 7.53 13.99 -4.04
CA LEU A 7 6.82 13.71 -5.28
C LEU A 7 5.68 12.74 -4.96
N LEU A 8 4.45 13.20 -5.22
CA LEU A 8 3.25 12.38 -5.22
C LEU A 8 2.92 12.06 -6.67
N TYR A 9 2.83 10.78 -7.03
CA TYR A 9 2.38 10.37 -8.34
C TYR A 9 1.16 9.48 -8.21
N TRP A 10 0.12 9.82 -8.97
CA TRP A 10 -1.09 9.02 -9.06
C TRP A 10 -1.44 8.80 -10.52
N THR A 11 -1.98 7.62 -10.81
CA THR A 11 -2.41 7.25 -12.15
C THR A 11 -3.66 6.40 -12.03
N LEU A 12 -4.67 6.80 -12.77
CA LEU A 12 -5.82 5.97 -13.08
C LEU A 12 -5.75 5.66 -14.56
N SER A 13 -5.74 4.38 -14.91
CA SER A 13 -5.79 3.98 -16.32
C SER A 13 -6.76 2.82 -16.53
N SER A 14 -7.38 2.82 -17.70
CA SER A 14 -8.37 1.84 -18.14
C SER A 14 -7.96 1.37 -19.52
N SER A 15 -7.63 0.09 -19.64
CA SER A 15 -7.28 -0.53 -20.93
C SER A 15 -7.89 -1.93 -20.99
N PHE A 16 -8.57 -2.25 -22.09
CA PHE A 16 -9.08 -3.60 -22.39
C PHE A 16 -9.83 -4.27 -21.21
N GLY A 17 -10.77 -3.55 -20.58
CA GLY A 17 -11.62 -4.10 -19.50
C GLY A 17 -10.92 -4.27 -18.14
N ARG A 18 -9.67 -3.79 -17.99
CA ARG A 18 -8.98 -3.69 -16.70
C ARG A 18 -8.82 -2.22 -16.31
N THR A 19 -9.43 -1.84 -15.20
CA THR A 19 -9.19 -0.55 -14.56
C THR A 19 -8.22 -0.76 -13.41
N TRP A 20 -7.15 0.03 -13.35
CA TRP A 20 -6.17 -0.01 -12.28
C TRP A 20 -5.94 1.39 -11.70
N PHE A 21 -5.76 1.43 -10.38
CA PHE A 21 -5.48 2.63 -9.62
C PHE A 21 -4.10 2.47 -8.97
N SER A 22 -3.26 3.47 -9.14
CA SER A 22 -1.94 3.52 -8.56
C SER A 22 -1.70 4.86 -7.88
N LEU A 23 -1.30 4.83 -6.62
CA LEU A 23 -0.88 6.01 -5.87
C LEU A 23 0.37 5.67 -5.10
N HIS A 24 1.44 6.41 -5.33
CA HIS A 24 2.70 6.18 -4.66
C HIS A 24 3.38 7.50 -4.37
N SER A 25 4.23 7.47 -3.35
CA SER A 25 5.05 8.61 -2.99
C SER A 25 6.41 8.17 -2.50
N ASN A 26 7.36 9.09 -2.53
CA ASN A 26 8.65 8.95 -1.85
C ASN A 26 8.62 9.43 -0.39
N ILE A 27 7.46 9.92 0.08
CA ILE A 27 7.21 10.34 1.47
C ILE A 27 5.94 9.68 1.99
N ASP A 28 5.75 9.66 3.31
CA ASP A 28 4.52 9.14 3.91
C ASP A 28 3.32 10.05 3.58
N VAL A 29 2.29 9.48 2.95
CA VAL A 29 1.05 10.17 2.52
C VAL A 29 -0.08 9.82 3.49
N GLY A 30 -0.94 10.79 3.83
CA GLY A 30 -2.09 10.59 4.72
C GLY A 30 -2.05 11.38 6.01
N VAL A 31 -0.99 12.19 6.23
CA VAL A 31 -0.84 13.08 7.39
C VAL A 31 -0.24 14.42 6.98
N ILE A 32 0.93 14.38 6.34
CA ILE A 32 1.59 15.60 5.82
C ILE A 32 0.88 16.05 4.55
N ALA A 33 0.76 15.14 3.58
CA ALA A 33 -0.14 15.28 2.44
C ALA A 33 -1.49 14.68 2.82
N LYS A 34 -2.49 15.54 3.10
CA LYS A 34 -3.85 15.10 3.38
C LYS A 34 -4.45 14.52 2.10
N ILE A 35 -4.73 13.23 2.12
CA ILE A 35 -5.50 12.55 1.10
C ILE A 35 -6.68 11.88 1.78
N ASP A 36 -7.85 11.99 1.16
CA ASP A 36 -9.06 11.31 1.60
C ASP A 36 -9.57 10.48 0.42
N PHE A 37 -9.72 9.17 0.66
CA PHE A 37 -10.21 8.24 -0.34
C PHE A 37 -11.73 8.10 -0.35
N LEU A 38 -12.51 8.79 0.48
CA LEU A 38 -13.98 8.69 0.49
C LEU A 38 -14.61 9.01 -0.86
N GLY A 39 -14.14 10.05 -1.54
CA GLY A 39 -14.70 10.52 -2.82
C GLY A 39 -14.59 9.54 -4.00
N PRO A 40 -13.39 9.06 -4.37
CA PRO A 40 -13.23 8.25 -5.57
C PRO A 40 -13.93 6.89 -5.49
N HIS A 41 -14.75 6.58 -6.50
CA HIS A 41 -15.34 5.27 -6.72
C HIS A 41 -15.10 4.82 -8.16
N PHE A 42 -14.57 3.61 -8.32
CA PHE A 42 -14.20 3.06 -9.62
C PHE A 42 -14.92 1.71 -9.81
N PRO A 43 -16.12 1.70 -10.42
CA PRO A 43 -17.01 0.53 -10.43
C PRO A 43 -16.37 -0.75 -11.01
N ALA A 44 -15.41 -0.61 -11.93
CA ALA A 44 -14.73 -1.72 -12.60
C ALA A 44 -13.27 -1.89 -12.17
N LEU A 45 -12.87 -1.32 -11.02
CA LEU A 45 -11.48 -1.38 -10.54
C LEU A 45 -11.06 -2.82 -10.24
N ARG A 46 -10.05 -3.30 -10.96
CA ARG A 46 -9.51 -4.65 -10.82
C ARG A 46 -8.18 -4.70 -10.09
N SER A 47 -7.46 -3.59 -10.03
CA SER A 47 -6.13 -3.57 -9.43
C SER A 47 -5.85 -2.28 -8.68
N ILE A 48 -5.30 -2.39 -7.49
CA ILE A 48 -4.88 -1.27 -6.64
C ILE A 48 -3.39 -1.44 -6.33
N SER A 49 -2.60 -0.38 -6.53
CA SER A 49 -1.21 -0.30 -6.11
C SER A 49 -0.99 0.94 -5.25
N LEU A 50 -0.59 0.75 -4.00
CA LEU A 50 -0.37 1.83 -3.04
C LEU A 50 1.07 1.80 -2.55
N GLY A 51 1.73 2.97 -2.56
CA GLY A 51 3.12 3.16 -2.14
C GLY A 51 3.26 4.25 -1.10
N CYS A 52 3.84 3.95 0.07
CA CYS A 52 4.07 4.91 1.16
C CYS A 52 2.78 5.59 1.67
N ILE A 53 1.68 4.83 1.75
CA ILE A 53 0.39 5.32 2.26
C ILE A 53 0.22 4.96 3.73
N LEU A 54 -0.24 5.92 4.51
CA LEU A 54 -0.59 5.74 5.92
C LEU A 54 -2.06 5.34 6.06
N PHE A 55 -2.29 4.19 6.66
CA PHE A 55 -3.60 3.68 7.05
C PHE A 55 -4.00 4.33 8.38
N ASN A 56 -5.09 5.07 8.35
CA ASN A 56 -5.76 5.66 9.52
C ASN A 56 -7.22 5.96 9.17
N GLU A 57 -7.99 6.43 10.14
CA GLU A 57 -9.39 6.79 9.94
C GLU A 57 -9.55 7.96 8.97
N GLU A 58 -8.65 8.96 8.99
CA GLU A 58 -8.74 10.16 8.16
C GLU A 58 -8.55 9.90 6.65
N THR A 59 -7.75 8.90 6.29
CA THR A 59 -7.45 8.57 4.89
C THR A 59 -8.53 7.71 4.26
N HIS A 60 -9.29 6.95 5.04
CA HIS A 60 -10.30 6.01 4.55
C HIS A 60 -9.77 5.00 3.50
N VAL A 61 -8.46 4.74 3.50
CA VAL A 61 -7.80 3.88 2.50
C VAL A 61 -8.28 2.44 2.57
N GLU A 62 -8.50 1.94 3.79
CA GLU A 62 -9.00 0.59 4.01
C GLU A 62 -10.42 0.42 3.42
N ASP A 63 -11.31 1.39 3.70
CA ASP A 63 -12.67 1.38 3.19
C ASP A 63 -12.72 1.61 1.67
N PHE A 64 -11.78 2.36 1.11
CA PHE A 64 -11.60 2.46 -0.33
C PHE A 64 -11.27 1.11 -0.97
N ILE A 65 -10.34 0.34 -0.40
CA ILE A 65 -10.03 -1.00 -0.90
C ILE A 65 -11.26 -1.90 -0.79
N VAL A 66 -11.92 -1.93 0.37
CA VAL A 66 -13.08 -2.80 0.64
C VAL A 66 -14.30 -2.46 -0.21
N ARG A 67 -14.51 -1.20 -0.61
CA ARG A 67 -15.59 -0.83 -1.53
C ARG A 67 -15.51 -1.53 -2.88
N HIS A 68 -14.33 -2.01 -3.28
CA HIS A 68 -14.11 -2.74 -4.52
C HIS A 68 -14.12 -4.27 -4.33
N ARG A 69 -14.71 -4.77 -3.23
CA ARG A 69 -14.73 -6.21 -2.88
C ARG A 69 -15.14 -7.18 -3.99
N ARG A 70 -16.04 -6.75 -4.89
CA ARG A 70 -16.58 -7.57 -6.00
C ARG A 70 -15.83 -7.44 -7.31
N THR A 71 -14.80 -6.61 -7.37
CA THR A 71 -14.11 -6.29 -8.62
C THR A 71 -12.61 -6.31 -8.50
N LEU A 72 -12.08 -6.02 -7.31
CA LEU A 72 -10.65 -6.00 -7.02
C LEU A 72 -10.08 -7.42 -7.05
N ARG A 73 -9.13 -7.63 -7.97
CA ARG A 73 -8.42 -8.90 -8.16
C ARG A 73 -6.99 -8.85 -7.69
N SER A 74 -6.36 -7.67 -7.69
CA SER A 74 -4.95 -7.52 -7.32
C SER A 74 -4.73 -6.33 -6.40
N LEU A 75 -4.05 -6.56 -5.29
CA LEU A 75 -3.69 -5.55 -4.30
C LEU A 75 -2.18 -5.55 -4.06
N TRP A 76 -1.52 -4.43 -4.35
CA TRP A 76 -0.11 -4.21 -4.04
C TRP A 76 0.02 -3.11 -2.99
N LEU A 77 0.63 -3.43 -1.85
CA LEU A 77 0.93 -2.50 -0.76
C LEU A 77 2.46 -2.42 -0.60
N HIS A 78 3.04 -1.30 -0.98
CA HIS A 78 4.47 -1.05 -0.90
C HIS A 78 4.75 0.01 0.17
N SER A 79 5.56 -0.31 1.17
CA SER A 79 5.94 0.58 2.28
C SER A 79 4.74 1.28 2.95
N CYS A 80 3.57 0.64 2.96
CA CYS A 80 2.36 1.17 3.61
C CYS A 80 2.41 0.89 5.12
N ARG A 81 1.90 1.81 5.94
CA ARG A 81 2.00 1.72 7.42
C ARG A 81 0.71 2.12 8.09
N ILE A 82 0.46 1.64 9.30
CA ILE A 82 -0.61 2.18 10.15
C ILE A 82 -0.05 3.34 10.96
N ALA A 83 -0.75 4.47 10.93
CA ALA A 83 -0.41 5.65 11.69
C ALA A 83 -0.90 5.55 13.14
N ILE A 84 -0.02 5.89 14.08
CA ILE A 84 -0.31 5.98 15.51
C ILE A 84 -0.30 7.45 15.92
N HIS A 85 -1.43 7.93 16.41
CA HIS A 85 -1.60 9.32 16.82
C HIS A 85 -1.16 9.49 18.28
N GLY A 86 -0.22 10.42 18.52
CA GLY A 86 0.15 10.80 19.88
C GLY A 86 1.06 9.81 20.64
N PRO A 87 1.74 10.29 21.69
CA PRO A 87 2.59 9.46 22.54
C PRO A 87 1.74 8.56 23.45
N GLY A 88 2.15 7.30 23.59
CA GLY A 88 1.50 6.34 24.51
C GLY A 88 0.21 5.71 23.98
N GLN A 89 -0.32 6.17 22.85
CA GLN A 89 -1.42 5.48 22.18
C GLN A 89 -0.90 4.23 21.44
N GLY A 90 -1.72 3.18 21.47
CA GLY A 90 -1.56 2.03 20.59
C GLY A 90 -2.00 2.36 19.16
N PRO A 91 -1.73 1.48 18.19
CA PRO A 91 -2.28 1.68 16.87
C PRO A 91 -3.80 1.58 16.92
N PRO A 92 -4.53 2.41 16.14
CA PRO A 92 -6.00 2.36 16.08
C PRO A 92 -6.48 1.00 15.57
N ARG A 93 -5.64 0.32 14.80
CA ARG A 93 -5.87 -1.01 14.27
C ARG A 93 -4.55 -1.73 14.03
N PHE A 94 -4.56 -3.05 14.05
CA PHE A 94 -3.40 -3.86 13.69
C PHE A 94 -3.49 -4.37 12.27
N TRP A 95 -2.33 -4.61 11.63
CA TRP A 95 -2.31 -5.19 10.28
C TRP A 95 -2.97 -6.57 10.25
N SER A 96 -2.88 -7.34 11.32
CA SER A 96 -3.63 -8.57 11.50
C SER A 96 -5.13 -8.40 11.29
N GLU A 97 -5.72 -7.33 11.82
CA GLU A 97 -7.15 -7.04 11.66
C GLU A 97 -7.46 -6.54 10.24
N VAL A 98 -6.57 -5.74 9.65
CA VAL A 98 -6.71 -5.25 8.26
C VAL A 98 -6.67 -6.42 7.28
N PHE A 99 -5.67 -7.29 7.37
CA PHE A 99 -5.52 -8.46 6.49
C PHE A 99 -6.65 -9.47 6.69
N THR A 100 -7.10 -9.68 7.93
CA THR A 100 -8.27 -10.53 8.21
C THR A 100 -9.52 -9.96 7.52
N ARG A 101 -9.78 -8.65 7.65
CA ARG A 101 -10.91 -8.02 6.94
C ARG A 101 -10.79 -8.15 5.42
N PHE A 102 -9.59 -8.01 4.87
CA PHE A 102 -9.36 -8.19 3.44
C PHE A 102 -9.64 -9.62 2.98
N ALA A 103 -9.19 -10.63 3.73
CA ALA A 103 -9.47 -12.03 3.44
C ALA A 103 -10.97 -12.33 3.46
N ASP A 104 -11.66 -11.84 4.50
CA ASP A 104 -13.08 -12.10 4.72
C ASP A 104 -13.98 -11.38 3.71
N VAL A 105 -13.59 -10.18 3.27
CA VAL A 105 -14.49 -9.29 2.50
C VAL A 105 -14.16 -9.23 1.01
N LEU A 106 -12.90 -9.37 0.58
CA LEU A 106 -12.52 -9.22 -0.83
C LEU A 106 -12.80 -10.51 -1.62
N GLU A 107 -14.05 -10.63 -2.07
CA GLU A 107 -14.63 -11.80 -2.76
C GLU A 107 -13.81 -12.22 -4.00
N GLU A 108 -13.38 -11.26 -4.82
CA GLU A 108 -12.70 -11.52 -6.10
C GLU A 108 -11.17 -11.41 -6.02
N LEU A 109 -10.58 -11.25 -4.84
CA LEU A 109 -9.14 -11.07 -4.70
C LEU A 109 -8.40 -12.37 -5.05
N THR A 110 -7.52 -12.30 -6.07
CA THR A 110 -6.67 -13.42 -6.51
C THR A 110 -5.18 -13.07 -6.47
N GLY A 111 -4.80 -11.87 -6.04
CA GLY A 111 -3.41 -11.49 -5.83
C GLY A 111 -3.26 -10.45 -4.73
N VAL A 112 -2.45 -10.75 -3.72
CA VAL A 112 -2.04 -9.80 -2.69
C VAL A 112 -0.51 -9.80 -2.62
N PHE A 113 0.06 -8.60 -2.52
CA PHE A 113 1.50 -8.40 -2.44
C PHE A 113 1.79 -7.29 -1.46
N VAL A 114 2.51 -7.63 -0.40
CA VAL A 114 2.95 -6.67 0.60
C VAL A 114 4.47 -6.63 0.56
N ASP A 115 5.01 -5.44 0.33
CA ASP A 115 6.44 -5.19 0.32
C ASP A 115 6.74 -4.06 1.29
N ASP A 116 7.41 -4.37 2.41
CA ASP A 116 7.80 -3.38 3.42
C ASP A 116 8.97 -2.47 2.96
N GLY A 117 9.44 -2.63 1.72
CA GLY A 117 10.43 -1.79 1.09
C GLY A 117 11.88 -2.18 1.42
N ARG A 118 12.83 -1.30 1.07
CA ARG A 118 14.28 -1.58 1.17
C ARG A 118 14.85 -1.60 2.60
N HIS A 119 14.04 -1.34 3.61
CA HIS A 119 14.49 -1.38 5.00
C HIS A 119 14.32 -2.82 5.51
N ARG A 120 15.42 -3.41 6.01
CA ARG A 120 15.47 -4.80 6.52
C ARG A 120 14.55 -5.07 7.72
N GLN A 121 13.77 -4.08 8.16
CA GLN A 121 12.87 -4.14 9.29
C GLN A 121 11.44 -3.89 8.79
N LEU A 122 10.53 -4.77 9.20
CA LEU A 122 9.09 -4.78 8.89
C LEU A 122 8.43 -3.53 9.46
N ASN A 123 8.61 -2.37 8.82
CA ASN A 123 8.16 -1.10 9.36
C ASN A 123 6.69 -0.85 9.06
N ARG A 124 5.83 -1.62 9.73
CA ARG A 124 4.37 -1.64 9.55
C ARG A 124 3.64 -0.55 10.32
N TYR A 125 4.30 0.09 11.28
CA TYR A 125 3.72 1.14 12.12
C TYR A 125 4.58 2.39 12.08
N THR A 126 3.92 3.55 12.08
CA THR A 126 4.60 4.84 12.22
C THR A 126 3.91 5.66 13.29
N ARG A 127 4.68 6.30 14.16
CA ARG A 127 4.15 7.25 15.13
C ARG A 127 4.23 8.65 14.58
N LEU A 128 3.10 9.32 14.59
CA LEU A 128 2.98 10.71 14.17
C LEU A 128 3.24 11.61 15.37
N HIS A 129 4.17 12.54 15.19
CA HIS A 129 4.41 13.58 16.17
C HIS A 129 3.55 14.80 15.85
N GLU A 130 2.50 15.00 16.64
CA GLU A 130 1.46 16.03 16.42
C GLU A 130 2.03 17.43 16.14
N ARG A 131 3.07 17.84 16.88
CA ARG A 131 3.64 19.18 16.75
C ARG A 131 4.53 19.40 15.53
N THR A 132 5.23 18.36 15.08
CA THR A 132 6.28 18.48 14.06
C THR A 132 5.88 17.85 12.73
N ARG A 133 4.78 17.08 12.72
CA ARG A 133 4.33 16.23 11.62
C ARG A 133 5.40 15.23 11.15
N TYR A 134 6.43 14.98 11.96
CA TYR A 134 7.38 13.91 11.69
C TYR A 134 6.74 12.57 11.99
N ALA A 135 7.11 11.59 11.18
CA ALA A 135 6.72 10.19 11.32
C ALA A 135 7.95 9.41 11.80
N TYR A 136 7.81 8.67 12.89
CA TYR A 136 8.87 7.84 13.47
C TYR A 136 8.51 6.37 13.29
N LEU A 137 9.44 5.63 12.70
CA LEU A 137 9.31 4.19 12.53
C LEU A 137 9.30 3.48 13.89
N LEU A 138 8.42 2.50 14.03
CA LEU A 138 8.28 1.71 15.25
C LEU A 138 8.52 0.22 14.97
N ASP A 139 9.80 -0.15 14.88
CA ASP A 139 10.22 -1.55 14.68
C ASP A 139 9.75 -2.49 15.80
N SER A 140 9.58 -1.97 17.02
CA SER A 140 9.23 -2.78 18.21
C SER A 140 7.76 -3.17 18.28
N LEU A 141 6.91 -2.71 17.35
CA LEU A 141 5.48 -3.01 17.32
C LEU A 141 5.09 -4.08 16.32
N VAL A 142 6.05 -4.69 15.61
CA VAL A 142 5.76 -5.77 14.67
C VAL A 142 5.31 -7.00 15.45
N ARG A 143 4.09 -7.46 15.18
CA ARG A 143 3.51 -8.62 15.88
C ARG A 143 3.57 -9.83 14.98
N ILE A 144 3.89 -10.98 15.57
CA ILE A 144 3.80 -12.29 14.89
C ILE A 144 2.42 -12.50 14.27
N LYS A 145 1.36 -12.05 14.95
CA LYS A 145 -0.02 -12.10 14.45
C LYS A 145 -0.24 -11.38 13.13
N ASP A 146 0.50 -10.29 12.86
CA ASP A 146 0.37 -9.56 11.60
C ASP A 146 0.95 -10.36 10.43
N GLU A 147 2.02 -11.13 10.66
CA GLU A 147 2.57 -12.06 9.67
C GLU A 147 1.69 -13.28 9.47
N GLU A 148 1.12 -13.82 10.55
CA GLU A 148 0.17 -14.95 10.45
C GLU A 148 -1.06 -14.57 9.63
N ALA A 149 -1.61 -13.38 9.85
CA ALA A 149 -2.74 -12.89 9.08
C ALA A 149 -2.39 -12.62 7.61
N LEU A 150 -1.18 -12.08 7.33
CA LEU A 150 -0.71 -11.90 5.96
C LEU A 150 -0.57 -13.25 5.25
N ARG A 151 0.06 -14.24 5.88
CA ARG A 151 0.17 -15.59 5.33
C ARG A 151 -1.19 -16.22 5.08
N LYS A 152 -2.14 -16.02 6.00
CA LYS A 152 -3.51 -16.51 5.83
C LYS A 152 -4.16 -15.95 4.57
N ILE A 153 -4.11 -14.63 4.35
CA ILE A 153 -4.68 -14.04 3.13
C ILE A 153 -3.91 -14.47 1.87
N GLU A 154 -2.58 -14.58 1.94
CA GLU A 154 -1.78 -15.12 0.84
C GLU A 154 -2.20 -16.54 0.49
N ASP A 155 -2.32 -17.44 1.46
CA ASP A 155 -2.74 -18.82 1.28
C ASP A 155 -4.16 -18.92 0.71
N GLU A 156 -5.10 -18.12 1.22
CA GLU A 156 -6.47 -18.05 0.69
C GLU A 156 -6.47 -17.57 -0.76
N VAL A 157 -5.72 -16.52 -1.07
CA VAL A 157 -5.56 -15.98 -2.42
C VAL A 157 -4.94 -17.02 -3.36
N PHE A 158 -3.87 -17.70 -2.93
CA PHE A 158 -3.21 -18.75 -3.70
C PHE A 158 -4.09 -19.98 -3.90
N SER A 159 -5.02 -20.27 -2.98
CA SER A 159 -5.98 -21.36 -3.13
C SER A 159 -7.04 -21.07 -4.22
N ARG A 160 -7.35 -19.78 -4.45
CA ARG A 160 -8.35 -19.34 -5.44
C ARG A 160 -7.78 -19.28 -6.86
N ASP A 161 -6.48 -19.08 -7.01
CA ASP A 161 -5.83 -18.98 -8.32
C ASP A 161 -5.36 -20.37 -8.81
N VAL A 162 -6.07 -20.94 -9.78
CA VAL A 162 -5.79 -22.28 -10.37
C VAL A 162 -4.50 -22.28 -11.21
N TRP A 163 -3.88 -21.12 -11.45
CA TRP A 163 -2.70 -20.97 -12.30
C TRP A 163 -1.50 -20.37 -11.54
N ARG A 164 -0.37 -21.10 -11.52
CA ARG A 164 0.90 -20.62 -10.97
C ARG A 164 1.85 -20.15 -12.08
N PRO A 165 2.19 -18.86 -12.21
CA PRO A 165 3.41 -18.44 -12.87
C PRO A 165 4.54 -18.22 -11.84
N ASN A 166 5.75 -18.61 -12.21
CA ASN A 166 6.96 -18.61 -11.38
C ASN A 166 7.21 -17.29 -10.63
N TRP A 167 6.86 -17.31 -9.33
CA TRP A 167 7.01 -16.24 -8.33
C TRP A 167 8.45 -15.70 -8.17
N TRP A 168 9.47 -16.47 -8.58
CA TRP A 168 10.87 -16.08 -8.47
C TRP A 168 11.33 -15.03 -9.50
N PHE A 169 10.66 -14.87 -10.64
CA PHE A 169 11.14 -13.97 -11.71
C PHE A 169 10.73 -12.50 -11.52
N MET A 170 9.70 -12.19 -10.72
CA MET A 170 9.23 -10.80 -10.56
C MET A 170 9.97 -10.00 -9.48
N LYS A 171 10.66 -10.65 -8.53
CA LYS A 171 11.50 -9.96 -7.53
C LYS A 171 12.72 -9.25 -8.15
N ASN A 172 13.08 -9.55 -9.41
CA ASN A 172 14.30 -9.04 -10.06
C ASN A 172 14.08 -8.06 -11.24
N ARG A 173 12.87 -7.51 -11.46
CA ARG A 173 12.56 -6.76 -12.69
C ARG A 173 12.11 -5.30 -12.55
N ILE A 174 12.49 -4.62 -11.47
CA ILE A 174 12.31 -3.15 -11.36
C ILE A 174 13.69 -2.47 -11.41
N TYR A 175 14.26 -2.38 -12.60
CA TYR A 175 15.18 -1.30 -13.00
C TYR A 175 15.10 -1.15 -14.53
N ILE A 176 14.09 -0.44 -15.03
CA ILE A 176 14.25 0.32 -16.28
C ILE A 176 14.29 1.78 -15.87
N ARG A 177 15.52 2.29 -15.82
CA ARG A 177 15.85 3.70 -15.66
C ARG A 177 15.43 4.41 -16.96
N LEU A 178 14.26 5.03 -16.99
CA LEU A 178 13.95 6.01 -18.03
C LEU A 178 14.62 7.32 -17.64
N GLY A 179 15.76 7.60 -18.26
CA GLY A 179 16.50 8.83 -18.05
C GLY A 179 17.80 8.85 -18.84
N GLU A 180 17.71 9.18 -20.13
CA GLU A 180 18.78 9.84 -20.88
C GLU A 180 18.17 10.45 -22.16
N THR A 181 17.52 11.60 -22.03
CA THR A 181 17.43 12.54 -23.15
C THR A 181 18.76 13.26 -23.22
N ALA A 182 19.68 12.70 -24.01
CA ALA A 182 20.89 13.40 -24.40
C ALA A 182 20.50 14.63 -25.22
N SER A 183 20.60 15.80 -24.59
CA SER A 183 20.79 17.06 -25.29
C SER A 183 22.09 16.97 -26.08
N LYS A 184 22.01 17.08 -27.41
CA LYS A 184 23.13 17.49 -28.25
C LYS A 184 22.71 18.73 -29.00
N SER A 185 23.01 19.89 -28.41
CA SER A 185 23.29 21.10 -29.17
C SER A 185 24.76 21.07 -29.61
N LYS A 186 24.99 21.15 -30.91
CA LYS A 186 25.97 22.07 -31.50
C LYS A 186 25.49 22.39 -32.91
#